data_AF-A0A5A7NVF6-F1
#
_entry.id   AF-A0A5A7NVF6-F1
#
_cell.length_a   1.000
_cell.length_b   1.000
_cell.length_c   1.000
_cell.angle_alpha   90.00
_cell.angle_beta   90.00
_cell.angle_gamma   90.00
#
_symmetry.space_group_name_H-M   'P 1'
#
loop_
_entity.id
_entity.type
_entity.pdbx_description
1 polymer ?
#
loop_
_entity_poly.entity_id
_entity_poly.type
_entity_poly.pdbx_seq_one_letter_code
_entity_poly.pdbx_strand_id
1 'polypeptide(L)'
;MAPEQSRPAPNAPVPPPASASRPTRPSPAVYRRRRLVALALLLAVAALLVWAVAALVGLFRAEPAASGQAASSAAAPQPAPAPAVPSAAAGEATTASSGGIAACTEADIAVAASTSRKSYSSSQTPVLVMTITNVGSSACRVNVGTSQQDFSVSSGSDRIFSTTDCLADPTDAEITIRAGKSETARFAWERKRSAPGCKSVSAKPRPGTYVLTAKLGETTSGKVPFVLK
;
A
#
# COMPACT_ATOMS: atom_id res chain seq x y z
N MET A 1 -57.24 48.25 50.53
CA MET A 1 -56.68 49.04 49.41
C MET A 1 -55.25 48.59 49.21
N ALA A 2 -54.91 48.06 48.03
CA ALA A 2 -53.58 47.53 47.72
C ALA A 2 -52.78 48.55 46.89
N PRO A 3 -51.45 48.62 47.03
CA PRO A 3 -50.61 49.50 46.22
C PRO A 3 -50.45 48.95 44.79
N GLU A 4 -50.55 49.86 43.82
CA GLU A 4 -50.51 49.54 42.39
C GLU A 4 -49.05 49.34 41.93
N GLN A 5 -48.76 48.18 41.34
CA GLN A 5 -47.39 47.84 40.92
C GLN A 5 -47.03 48.47 39.57
N SER A 6 -45.92 49.19 39.54
CA SER A 6 -45.41 49.86 38.34
C SER A 6 -44.97 48.85 37.27
N ARG A 7 -45.43 49.05 36.03
CA ARG A 7 -45.23 48.15 34.89
C ARG A 7 -43.95 48.56 34.12
N PRO A 8 -43.02 47.65 33.80
CA PRO A 8 -41.84 47.99 32.99
C PRO A 8 -42.19 48.21 31.50
N ALA A 9 -41.41 49.05 30.83
CA ALA A 9 -41.57 49.42 29.43
C ALA A 9 -41.17 48.29 28.45
N PRO A 10 -41.73 48.26 27.21
CA PRO A 10 -41.41 47.24 26.22
C PRO A 10 -40.02 47.41 25.58
N ASN A 11 -39.45 46.29 25.13
CA ASN A 11 -38.10 46.15 24.59
C ASN A 11 -37.77 47.08 23.40
N ALA A 12 -36.55 47.64 23.41
CA ALA A 12 -35.93 48.22 22.23
C ALA A 12 -35.30 47.14 21.33
N PRO A 13 -35.28 47.30 19.99
CA PRO A 13 -34.67 46.34 19.08
C PRO A 13 -33.13 46.36 19.14
N VAL A 14 -32.52 45.17 19.08
CA VAL A 14 -31.06 44.98 19.09
C VAL A 14 -30.49 45.23 17.68
N PRO A 15 -29.38 45.99 17.52
CA PRO A 15 -28.75 46.21 16.22
C PRO A 15 -28.02 44.95 15.70
N PRO A 16 -27.93 44.75 14.38
CA PRO A 16 -27.21 43.61 13.80
C PRO A 16 -25.68 43.72 13.99
N PRO A 17 -24.95 42.59 14.12
CA PRO A 17 -23.50 42.60 14.27
C PRO A 17 -22.78 43.03 12.98
N ALA A 18 -21.66 43.73 13.13
CA ALA A 18 -20.86 44.22 12.02
C ALA A 18 -20.21 43.09 11.20
N SER A 19 -20.20 43.25 9.88
CA SER A 19 -19.65 42.29 8.91
C SER A 19 -18.16 42.06 9.09
N ALA A 20 -17.75 40.82 9.39
CA ALA A 20 -16.34 40.44 9.46
C ALA A 20 -15.69 40.35 8.06
N SER A 21 -14.59 41.06 7.86
CA SER A 21 -13.81 41.09 6.62
C SER A 21 -13.23 39.71 6.27
N ARG A 22 -13.51 39.19 5.08
CA ARG A 22 -12.92 37.92 4.59
C ARG A 22 -11.44 38.09 4.24
N PRO A 23 -10.57 37.11 4.58
CA PRO A 23 -9.16 37.14 4.16
C PRO A 23 -9.01 36.91 2.65
N THR A 24 -8.17 37.71 2.01
CA THR A 24 -7.94 37.69 0.56
C THR A 24 -7.20 36.41 0.14
N ARG A 25 -7.83 35.58 -0.70
CA ARG A 25 -7.23 34.33 -1.21
C ARG A 25 -6.01 34.65 -2.12
N PRO A 26 -4.82 34.08 -1.88
CA PRO A 26 -3.66 34.27 -2.76
C PRO A 26 -3.93 33.81 -4.20
N SER A 27 -3.44 34.56 -5.18
CA SER A 27 -3.80 34.35 -6.58
C SER A 27 -3.19 33.05 -7.17
N PRO A 28 -3.95 32.29 -8.00
CA PRO A 28 -3.52 30.96 -8.47
C PRO A 28 -2.31 30.98 -9.41
N ALA A 29 -1.92 32.15 -9.94
CA ALA A 29 -0.75 32.29 -10.80
C ALA A 29 0.58 32.03 -10.08
N VAL A 30 0.69 32.42 -8.80
CA VAL A 30 1.92 32.25 -7.99
C VAL A 30 2.19 30.78 -7.72
N TYR A 31 1.13 29.99 -7.45
CA TYR A 31 1.25 28.55 -7.21
C TYR A 31 1.74 27.80 -8.45
N ARG A 32 1.24 28.14 -9.65
CA ARG A 32 1.69 27.54 -10.91
C ARG A 32 3.17 27.83 -11.18
N ARG A 33 3.61 29.09 -11.01
CA ARG A 33 5.04 29.46 -11.16
C ARG A 33 5.95 28.70 -10.20
N ARG A 34 5.59 28.62 -8.90
CA ARG A 34 6.37 27.85 -7.90
C ARG A 34 6.44 26.36 -8.25
N ARG A 35 5.35 25.76 -8.74
CA ARG A 35 5.33 24.34 -9.14
C ARG A 35 6.20 24.05 -10.37
N LEU A 36 6.23 24.95 -11.36
CA LEU A 36 7.11 24.81 -12.52
C LEU A 36 8.59 24.94 -12.14
N VAL A 37 8.96 25.91 -11.29
CA VAL A 37 10.34 26.07 -10.80
C VAL A 37 10.79 24.84 -9.99
N ALA A 38 9.92 24.30 -9.13
CA ALA A 38 10.22 23.09 -8.37
C ALA A 38 10.45 21.85 -9.27
N LEU A 39 9.63 21.69 -10.32
CA LEU A 39 9.82 20.61 -11.30
C LEU A 39 11.10 20.77 -12.10
N ALA A 40 11.44 21.99 -12.54
CA ALA A 40 12.67 22.26 -13.27
C ALA A 40 13.93 21.98 -12.42
N LEU A 41 13.92 22.38 -11.15
CA LEU A 41 15.00 22.05 -10.20
C LEU A 41 15.12 20.53 -9.98
N LEU A 42 14.00 19.82 -9.82
CA LEU A 42 14.00 18.38 -9.60
C LEU A 42 14.55 17.63 -10.83
N LEU A 43 14.19 18.06 -12.04
CA LEU A 43 14.75 17.53 -13.29
C LEU A 43 16.26 17.84 -13.44
N ALA A 44 16.70 19.03 -13.07
CA ALA A 44 18.13 19.39 -13.09
C ALA A 44 18.96 18.54 -12.12
N VAL A 45 18.45 18.30 -10.90
CA VAL A 45 19.08 17.41 -9.92
C VAL A 45 19.10 15.96 -10.43
N ALA A 46 18.01 15.47 -11.02
CA ALA A 46 17.97 14.13 -11.61
C ALA A 46 18.99 13.96 -12.75
N ALA A 47 19.12 14.96 -13.63
CA ALA A 47 20.11 14.95 -14.70
C ALA A 47 21.55 14.94 -14.18
N LEU A 48 21.85 15.74 -13.14
CA LEU A 48 23.16 15.75 -12.47
C LEU A 48 23.48 14.40 -11.82
N LEU A 49 22.52 13.76 -11.17
CA LEU A 49 22.70 12.43 -10.58
C LEU A 49 22.96 11.34 -11.64
N VAL A 50 22.21 11.35 -12.75
CA VAL A 50 22.44 10.43 -13.88
C VAL A 50 23.82 10.66 -14.51
N TRP A 51 24.22 11.92 -14.70
CA TRP A 51 25.54 12.26 -15.22
C TRP A 51 26.67 11.81 -14.28
N ALA A 52 26.54 12.04 -12.97
CA ALA A 52 27.51 11.59 -11.98
C ALA A 52 27.67 10.07 -11.93
N VAL A 53 26.57 9.31 -12.03
CA VAL A 53 26.60 7.84 -12.11
C VAL A 53 27.26 7.38 -13.41
N ALA A 54 26.96 8.01 -14.55
CA ALA A 54 27.59 7.68 -15.83
C ALA A 54 29.10 7.95 -15.81
N ALA A 55 29.54 9.06 -15.22
CA ALA A 55 30.96 9.37 -15.03
C ALA A 55 31.67 8.34 -14.12
N LEU A 56 31.03 7.93 -13.03
CA LEU A 56 31.55 6.87 -12.14
C LEU A 56 31.69 5.53 -12.86
N VAL A 57 30.73 5.14 -13.70
CA VAL A 57 30.80 3.90 -14.49
C VAL A 57 31.87 3.99 -15.60
N GLY A 58 32.11 5.17 -16.15
CA GLY A 58 33.21 5.41 -17.11
C GLY A 58 34.59 5.21 -16.49
N LEU A 59 34.79 5.61 -15.23
CA LEU A 59 36.06 5.47 -14.51
C LEU A 59 36.46 4.02 -14.22
N PHE A 60 35.51 3.06 -14.23
CA PHE A 60 35.79 1.63 -14.11
C PHE A 60 36.02 0.92 -15.46
N ARG A 61 36.20 1.66 -16.56
CA ARG A 61 36.29 1.09 -17.92
C ARG A 61 37.55 1.41 -18.72
N ALA A 62 38.53 2.10 -18.12
CA ALA A 62 39.94 2.02 -18.54
C ALA A 62 40.53 0.77 -17.87
N GLU A 63 41.36 -0.09 -18.49
CA GLU A 63 42.33 0.07 -19.58
C GLU A 63 42.74 -1.36 -20.08
N PRO A 64 43.72 -1.60 -20.97
CA PRO A 64 44.05 -1.04 -22.29
C PRO A 64 43.77 -2.03 -23.46
N ALA A 65 44.07 -1.61 -24.70
CA ALA A 65 44.24 -2.51 -25.84
C ALA A 65 45.68 -3.07 -25.92
N ALA A 66 45.84 -4.32 -26.37
CA ALA A 66 47.12 -4.89 -26.82
C ALA A 66 46.88 -5.82 -28.02
N SER A 67 47.79 -5.77 -29.01
CA SER A 67 47.63 -6.39 -30.34
C SER A 67 48.57 -7.58 -30.57
N GLY A 68 48.19 -8.47 -31.49
CA GLY A 68 49.05 -9.53 -32.08
C GLY A 68 48.81 -10.93 -31.50
N GLN A 69 48.94 -12.03 -32.25
CA GLN A 69 49.28 -12.19 -33.68
C GLN A 69 48.96 -13.65 -34.12
N ALA A 70 48.35 -13.86 -35.31
CA ALA A 70 48.39 -15.10 -36.16
C ALA A 70 48.05 -16.49 -35.52
N ALA A 71 47.77 -17.60 -36.22
CA ALA A 71 47.08 -17.98 -37.47
C ALA A 71 46.92 -19.54 -37.43
N SER A 72 46.27 -20.30 -38.32
CA SER A 72 45.54 -20.06 -39.57
C SER A 72 44.63 -21.28 -39.89
N SER A 73 43.63 -21.11 -40.78
CA SER A 73 42.92 -22.19 -41.53
C SER A 73 42.10 -23.21 -40.73
N ALA A 74 41.07 -23.89 -41.24
CA ALA A 74 40.10 -23.75 -42.36
C ALA A 74 39.34 -25.10 -42.43
N ALA A 75 38.00 -25.08 -42.54
CA ALA A 75 37.15 -26.03 -43.29
C ALA A 75 35.74 -26.22 -42.67
N ALA A 76 34.72 -25.94 -43.47
CA ALA A 76 33.40 -26.55 -43.42
C ALA A 76 33.14 -27.12 -44.85
N PRO A 77 32.28 -28.15 -45.03
CA PRO A 77 30.83 -27.89 -45.06
C PRO A 77 29.92 -29.01 -44.51
N GLN A 78 28.63 -28.67 -44.39
CA GLN A 78 27.48 -29.56 -44.17
C GLN A 78 27.01 -30.22 -45.50
N PRO A 79 26.19 -31.31 -45.49
CA PRO A 79 24.71 -31.18 -45.41
C PRO A 79 23.93 -32.34 -44.72
N ALA A 80 22.62 -32.13 -44.53
CA ALA A 80 21.61 -33.09 -44.01
C ALA A 80 20.94 -33.93 -45.14
N PRO A 81 20.02 -34.90 -44.86
CA PRO A 81 18.59 -34.59 -44.62
C PRO A 81 17.79 -35.54 -43.67
N ALA A 82 16.50 -35.24 -43.43
CA ALA A 82 15.50 -36.06 -42.70
C ALA A 82 14.64 -36.95 -43.65
N PRO A 83 13.65 -37.78 -43.19
CA PRO A 83 12.27 -37.28 -43.00
C PRO A 83 11.27 -38.03 -42.03
N ALA A 84 10.17 -37.32 -41.68
CA ALA A 84 8.75 -37.74 -41.55
C ALA A 84 8.16 -38.73 -40.48
N VAL A 85 7.38 -38.17 -39.52
CA VAL A 85 5.94 -38.37 -39.08
C VAL A 85 5.20 -39.74 -39.28
N PRO A 86 4.14 -40.13 -38.49
CA PRO A 86 3.10 -39.26 -37.91
C PRO A 86 2.35 -39.61 -36.57
N SER A 87 1.62 -38.61 -36.08
CA SER A 87 0.29 -38.60 -35.41
C SER A 87 -0.11 -39.61 -34.32
N ALA A 88 -0.45 -39.08 -33.14
CA ALA A 88 -1.61 -39.53 -32.36
C ALA A 88 -2.25 -38.32 -31.64
N ALA A 89 -3.56 -38.12 -31.80
CA ALA A 89 -4.28 -36.99 -31.23
C ALA A 89 -5.06 -37.40 -29.97
N ALA A 90 -4.82 -36.67 -28.88
CA ALA A 90 -5.78 -36.40 -27.82
C ALA A 90 -5.47 -34.97 -27.32
N GLY A 91 -6.39 -34.01 -27.30
CA GLY A 91 -7.84 -34.17 -27.29
C GLY A 91 -8.45 -33.79 -25.94
N GLU A 92 -7.79 -32.91 -25.18
CA GLU A 92 -8.39 -32.25 -24.03
C GLU A 92 -8.58 -30.77 -24.35
N ALA A 93 -9.78 -30.25 -24.04
CA ALA A 93 -10.24 -29.00 -24.57
C ALA A 93 -9.46 -27.82 -23.97
N THR A 94 -8.57 -27.21 -24.78
CA THR A 94 -8.11 -25.85 -24.54
C THR A 94 -9.27 -24.90 -24.76
N THR A 95 -10.15 -24.78 -23.76
CA THR A 95 -11.13 -23.72 -23.68
C THR A 95 -10.37 -22.41 -23.79
N ALA A 96 -10.53 -21.71 -24.91
CA ALA A 96 -9.79 -20.49 -25.21
C ALA A 96 -10.21 -19.38 -24.24
N SER A 97 -9.62 -19.37 -23.05
CA SER A 97 -9.76 -18.27 -22.11
C SER A 97 -8.94 -17.12 -22.65
N SER A 98 -9.64 -16.12 -23.20
CA SER A 98 -9.13 -14.89 -23.79
C SER A 98 -7.92 -14.35 -23.02
N GLY A 99 -6.83 -14.06 -23.73
CA GLY A 99 -5.50 -13.75 -23.19
C GLY A 99 -5.50 -12.77 -22.01
N GLY A 100 -5.60 -13.33 -20.81
CA GLY A 100 -5.79 -12.62 -19.55
C GLY A 100 -4.93 -13.24 -18.47
N ILE A 101 -4.47 -12.39 -17.56
CA ILE A 101 -3.60 -12.76 -16.45
C ILE A 101 -4.35 -13.76 -15.54
N ALA A 102 -3.71 -14.84 -15.08
CA ALA A 102 -4.37 -15.81 -14.20
C ALA A 102 -4.71 -15.19 -12.83
N ALA A 103 -5.68 -15.74 -12.11
CA ALA A 103 -5.85 -15.43 -10.68
C ALA A 103 -4.68 -16.03 -9.87
N CYS A 104 -4.27 -15.39 -8.79
CA CYS A 104 -3.27 -15.93 -7.88
C CYS A 104 -3.87 -17.10 -7.09
N THR A 105 -3.11 -18.19 -6.96
CA THR A 105 -3.43 -19.25 -5.99
C THR A 105 -2.98 -18.82 -4.58
N GLU A 106 -3.41 -19.53 -3.54
CA GLU A 106 -2.94 -19.30 -2.18
C GLU A 106 -1.41 -19.50 -2.06
N ALA A 107 -0.84 -20.44 -2.82
CA ALA A 107 0.60 -20.68 -2.85
C ALA A 107 1.40 -19.54 -3.53
N ASP A 108 0.77 -18.74 -4.39
CA ASP A 108 1.40 -17.59 -5.03
C ASP A 108 1.46 -16.35 -4.11
N ILE A 109 0.71 -16.32 -3.00
CA ILE A 109 0.58 -15.13 -2.13
C ILE A 109 1.17 -15.38 -0.74
N ALA A 110 2.17 -14.57 -0.38
CA ALA A 110 2.65 -14.47 0.99
C ALA A 110 2.11 -13.19 1.66
N VAL A 111 1.53 -13.33 2.86
CA VAL A 111 1.05 -12.21 3.68
C VAL A 111 1.97 -12.01 4.88
N ALA A 112 2.53 -10.82 5.02
CA ALA A 112 3.35 -10.42 6.16
C ALA A 112 2.70 -9.25 6.91
N ALA A 113 2.59 -9.36 8.23
CA ALA A 113 2.22 -8.23 9.08
C ALA A 113 3.48 -7.44 9.48
N SER A 114 3.29 -6.15 9.76
CA SER A 114 4.25 -5.33 10.51
C SER A 114 3.52 -4.17 11.20
N THR A 115 4.24 -3.42 12.03
CA THR A 115 3.73 -2.20 12.65
C THR A 115 4.72 -1.06 12.41
N SER A 116 4.24 0.19 12.29
CA SER A 116 5.13 1.33 11.97
C SER A 116 6.20 1.62 13.04
N ARG A 117 5.99 1.15 14.27
CA ARG A 117 6.97 1.15 15.37
C ARG A 117 6.77 -0.11 16.23
N LYS A 118 7.86 -0.65 16.78
CA LYS A 118 7.80 -1.75 17.77
C LYS A 118 7.21 -1.32 19.12
N SER A 119 7.16 -0.01 19.41
CA SER A 119 6.54 0.52 20.63
C SER A 119 6.00 1.94 20.43
N TYR A 120 4.93 2.27 21.15
CA TYR A 120 4.18 3.53 21.03
C TYR A 120 3.91 4.17 22.40
N SER A 121 4.14 5.48 22.55
CA SER A 121 3.70 6.25 23.74
C SER A 121 2.19 6.41 23.78
N SER A 122 1.60 6.76 24.93
CA SER A 122 0.15 6.95 25.10
C SER A 122 -0.52 7.87 24.04
N SER A 123 0.21 8.86 23.54
CA SER A 123 -0.20 9.81 22.50
C SER A 123 -0.07 9.32 21.04
N GLN A 124 0.50 8.13 20.80
CA GLN A 124 0.77 7.61 19.45
C GLN A 124 -0.22 6.53 19.04
N THR A 125 -0.88 6.73 17.90
CA THR A 125 -1.74 5.73 17.23
C THR A 125 -0.89 4.67 16.54
N PRO A 126 -1.02 3.37 16.88
CA PRO A 126 -0.40 2.29 16.12
C PRO A 126 -0.89 2.26 14.68
N VAL A 127 0.04 2.15 13.72
CA VAL A 127 -0.30 1.82 12.34
C VAL A 127 0.05 0.35 12.12
N LEU A 128 -1.00 -0.44 11.91
CA LEU A 128 -0.95 -1.84 11.54
C LEU A 128 -0.72 -1.90 10.02
N VAL A 129 0.16 -2.78 9.57
CA VAL A 129 0.60 -2.85 8.17
C VAL A 129 0.53 -4.29 7.71
N MET A 130 -0.05 -4.50 6.53
CA MET A 130 -0.10 -5.80 5.86
C MET A 130 0.56 -5.66 4.50
N THR A 131 1.61 -6.45 4.26
CA THR A 131 2.31 -6.55 2.99
C THR A 131 1.91 -7.85 2.31
N ILE A 132 1.38 -7.74 1.10
CA ILE A 132 0.87 -8.84 0.29
C ILE A 132 1.87 -9.02 -0.86
N THR A 133 2.52 -10.17 -0.97
CA THR A 133 3.60 -10.38 -1.95
C THR A 133 3.27 -11.56 -2.87
N ASN A 134 3.39 -11.35 -4.17
CA ASN A 134 3.39 -12.46 -5.12
C ASN A 134 4.76 -13.16 -5.07
N VAL A 135 4.79 -14.36 -4.50
CA VAL A 135 5.96 -15.26 -4.40
C VAL A 135 5.99 -16.32 -5.51
N GLY A 136 4.95 -16.38 -6.34
CA GLY A 136 4.89 -17.20 -7.54
C GLY A 136 5.83 -16.70 -8.65
N SER A 137 5.93 -17.49 -9.73
CA SER A 137 6.86 -17.25 -10.85
C SER A 137 6.31 -16.34 -11.95
N SER A 138 5.00 -16.06 -11.94
CA SER A 138 4.31 -15.27 -12.97
C SER A 138 3.50 -14.11 -12.36
N ALA A 139 3.02 -13.18 -13.19
CA ALA A 139 2.07 -12.17 -12.73
C ALA A 139 0.68 -12.79 -12.59
N CYS A 140 -0.04 -12.44 -11.53
CA CYS A 140 -1.38 -12.96 -11.25
C CYS A 140 -2.29 -11.86 -10.67
N ARG A 141 -3.62 -12.06 -10.74
CA ARG A 141 -4.64 -11.17 -10.16
C ARG A 141 -5.05 -11.64 -8.77
N VAL A 142 -5.12 -10.70 -7.83
CA VAL A 142 -5.55 -10.96 -6.45
C VAL A 142 -6.50 -9.85 -5.99
N ASN A 143 -7.58 -10.24 -5.32
CA ASN A 143 -8.47 -9.31 -4.65
C ASN A 143 -7.82 -8.84 -3.33
N VAL A 144 -7.44 -7.57 -3.28
CA VAL A 144 -6.91 -6.90 -2.08
C VAL A 144 -7.93 -5.93 -1.47
N GLY A 145 -9.20 -6.09 -1.80
CA GLY A 145 -10.31 -5.30 -1.29
C GLY A 145 -10.53 -5.44 0.21
N THR A 146 -11.23 -4.48 0.83
CA THR A 146 -11.53 -4.50 2.27
C THR A 146 -12.41 -5.69 2.68
N SER A 147 -13.17 -6.25 1.74
CA SER A 147 -13.83 -7.57 1.83
C SER A 147 -12.88 -8.71 2.24
N GLN A 148 -11.63 -8.66 1.79
CA GLN A 148 -10.64 -9.71 1.99
C GLN A 148 -9.70 -9.47 3.18
N GLN A 149 -9.65 -8.26 3.75
CA GLN A 149 -8.62 -7.86 4.73
C GLN A 149 -9.10 -7.94 6.18
N ASP A 150 -8.36 -8.66 7.03
CA ASP A 150 -8.46 -8.53 8.50
C ASP A 150 -7.13 -8.09 9.13
N PHE A 151 -7.19 -7.03 9.95
CA PHE A 151 -6.15 -6.67 10.90
C PHE A 151 -6.61 -7.02 12.32
N SER A 152 -6.14 -8.14 12.85
CA SER A 152 -6.48 -8.63 14.19
C SER A 152 -5.40 -8.33 15.22
N VAL A 153 -5.81 -7.88 16.41
CA VAL A 153 -4.92 -7.58 17.55
C VAL A 153 -5.34 -8.37 18.78
N SER A 154 -4.37 -9.01 19.45
CA SER A 154 -4.55 -9.78 20.68
C SER A 154 -3.51 -9.43 21.75
N SER A 155 -3.74 -9.87 22.99
CA SER A 155 -2.80 -9.80 24.11
C SER A 155 -2.90 -11.09 24.93
N GLY A 156 -1.94 -12.01 24.74
CA GLY A 156 -2.07 -13.37 25.28
C GLY A 156 -3.25 -14.11 24.63
N SER A 157 -4.19 -14.58 25.44
CA SER A 157 -5.47 -15.15 24.99
C SER A 157 -6.58 -14.10 24.80
N ASP A 158 -6.37 -12.84 25.21
CA ASP A 158 -7.38 -11.79 25.11
C ASP A 158 -7.46 -11.23 23.68
N ARG A 159 -8.65 -11.30 23.06
CA ARG A 159 -8.92 -10.73 21.74
C ARG A 159 -9.30 -9.26 21.89
N ILE A 160 -8.49 -8.37 21.34
CA ILE A 160 -8.59 -6.93 21.57
C ILE A 160 -9.41 -6.26 20.47
N PHE A 161 -9.07 -6.55 19.20
CA PHE A 161 -9.62 -5.86 18.03
C PHE A 161 -9.53 -6.71 16.76
N SER A 162 -10.41 -6.45 15.79
CA SER A 162 -10.33 -6.91 14.40
C SER A 162 -11.05 -5.89 13.51
N THR A 163 -10.55 -5.65 12.28
CA THR A 163 -11.26 -4.78 11.34
C THR A 163 -12.59 -5.37 10.87
N THR A 164 -12.74 -6.70 10.88
CA THR A 164 -13.98 -7.38 10.48
C THR A 164 -15.12 -7.22 11.48
N ASP A 165 -14.84 -6.86 12.74
CA ASP A 165 -15.87 -6.72 13.78
C ASP A 165 -16.95 -5.70 13.46
N CYS A 166 -16.58 -4.60 12.79
CA CYS A 166 -17.46 -3.49 12.42
C CYS A 166 -17.18 -3.02 10.98
N LEU A 167 -16.94 -3.97 10.07
CA LEU A 167 -16.74 -3.69 8.66
C LEU A 167 -18.09 -3.35 8.01
N ALA A 168 -18.28 -2.08 7.68
CA ALA A 168 -19.39 -1.60 6.86
C ALA A 168 -18.96 -1.52 5.39
N ASP A 169 -19.88 -1.82 4.48
CA ASP A 169 -19.72 -1.70 3.02
C ASP A 169 -18.38 -2.22 2.48
N PRO A 170 -18.04 -3.51 2.71
CA PRO A 170 -16.81 -4.10 2.19
C PRO A 170 -16.76 -4.03 0.66
N THR A 171 -15.62 -3.63 0.12
CA THR A 171 -15.41 -3.49 -1.33
C THR A 171 -14.29 -4.38 -1.81
N ASP A 172 -14.52 -5.05 -2.94
CA ASP A 172 -13.47 -5.77 -3.67
C ASP A 172 -12.55 -4.79 -4.40
N ALA A 173 -11.27 -5.17 -4.51
CA ALA A 173 -10.26 -4.43 -5.27
C ALA A 173 -9.31 -5.44 -5.91
N GLU A 174 -9.65 -5.92 -7.11
CA GLU A 174 -8.78 -6.81 -7.87
C GLU A 174 -7.60 -6.03 -8.49
N ILE A 175 -6.38 -6.47 -8.20
CA ILE A 175 -5.15 -5.91 -8.77
C ILE A 175 -4.29 -7.01 -9.38
N THR A 176 -3.45 -6.65 -10.35
CA THR A 176 -2.37 -7.52 -10.83
C THR A 176 -1.10 -7.28 -10.03
N ILE A 177 -0.57 -8.32 -9.39
CA ILE A 177 0.76 -8.29 -8.77
C ILE A 177 1.72 -9.13 -9.63
N ARG A 178 2.83 -8.53 -10.07
CA ARG A 178 3.91 -9.25 -10.78
C ARG A 178 4.72 -10.11 -9.80
N ALA A 179 5.31 -11.20 -10.27
CA ALA A 179 6.24 -12.04 -9.51
C ALA A 179 7.29 -11.19 -8.76
N GLY A 180 7.48 -11.47 -7.47
CA GLY A 180 8.39 -10.75 -6.57
C GLY A 180 8.01 -9.29 -6.31
N LYS A 181 6.76 -8.87 -6.56
CA LYS A 181 6.24 -7.55 -6.18
C LYS A 181 5.23 -7.67 -5.05
N SER A 182 5.02 -6.55 -4.35
CA SER A 182 4.15 -6.49 -3.19
C SER A 182 3.24 -5.27 -3.24
N GLU A 183 2.05 -5.42 -2.65
CA GLU A 183 1.13 -4.34 -2.29
C GLU A 183 1.13 -4.16 -0.77
N THR A 184 0.71 -3.00 -0.24
CA THR A 184 0.72 -2.74 1.21
C THR A 184 -0.48 -1.96 1.72
N ALA A 185 -1.36 -2.66 2.43
CA ALA A 185 -2.45 -2.06 3.20
C ALA A 185 -1.95 -1.53 4.55
N ARG A 186 -2.58 -0.45 5.03
CA ARG A 186 -2.25 0.20 6.32
C ARG A 186 -3.53 0.61 7.04
N PHE A 187 -3.63 0.25 8.31
CA PHE A 187 -4.76 0.60 9.18
C PHE A 187 -4.27 1.33 10.43
N ALA A 188 -4.78 2.53 10.68
CA ALA A 188 -4.48 3.30 11.89
C ALA A 188 -5.43 2.87 13.02
N TRP A 189 -4.95 2.05 13.94
CA TRP A 189 -5.78 1.52 15.03
C TRP A 189 -5.80 2.48 16.22
N GLU A 190 -6.95 3.10 16.48
CA GLU A 190 -7.16 4.11 17.54
C GLU A 190 -7.05 3.58 18.99
N ARG A 191 -6.44 2.41 19.21
CA ARG A 191 -6.43 1.70 20.50
C ARG A 191 -7.85 1.51 21.07
N LYS A 192 -8.83 1.23 20.20
CA LYS A 192 -10.20 0.88 20.59
C LYS A 192 -10.39 -0.62 20.51
N ARG A 193 -11.08 -1.20 21.50
CA ARG A 193 -11.51 -2.60 21.42
C ARG A 193 -12.70 -2.73 20.49
N SER A 194 -12.85 -3.90 19.88
CA SER A 194 -14.02 -4.26 19.08
C SER A 194 -14.45 -5.70 19.37
N ALA A 195 -15.69 -6.01 19.05
CA ALA A 195 -16.26 -7.35 19.17
C ALA A 195 -17.26 -7.62 18.03
N PRO A 196 -17.45 -8.89 17.61
CA PRO A 196 -18.18 -9.23 16.39
C PRO A 196 -19.62 -8.69 16.36
N GLY A 197 -20.02 -8.14 15.20
CA GLY A 197 -21.32 -7.49 15.02
C GLY A 197 -21.36 -6.06 15.57
N CYS A 198 -20.24 -5.34 15.47
CA CYS A 198 -20.00 -3.98 15.96
C CYS A 198 -20.45 -3.73 17.41
N LYS A 199 -20.27 -4.73 18.27
CA LYS A 199 -20.71 -4.64 19.68
C LYS A 199 -19.83 -3.64 20.44
N SER A 200 -20.49 -2.74 21.18
CA SER A 200 -19.81 -1.74 22.01
C SER A 200 -18.97 -2.40 23.10
N VAL A 201 -17.68 -2.04 23.18
CA VAL A 201 -16.75 -2.49 24.22
C VAL A 201 -16.15 -1.27 24.92
N SER A 202 -16.61 -0.98 26.15
CA SER A 202 -16.14 0.20 26.92
C SER A 202 -14.73 0.04 27.50
N ALA A 203 -14.22 -1.18 27.60
CA ALA A 203 -12.88 -1.46 28.09
C ALA A 203 -11.82 -0.96 27.10
N LYS A 204 -10.82 -0.23 27.59
CA LYS A 204 -9.69 0.27 26.78
C LYS A 204 -8.50 -0.69 26.86
N PRO A 205 -7.73 -0.88 25.78
CA PRO A 205 -6.41 -1.50 25.83
C PRO A 205 -5.52 -0.76 26.84
N ARG A 206 -4.80 -1.52 27.66
CA ARG A 206 -3.88 -1.01 28.70
C ARG A 206 -2.44 -1.00 28.17
N PRO A 207 -1.48 -0.32 28.83
CA PRO A 207 -0.07 -0.53 28.57
C PRO A 207 0.31 -2.02 28.68
N GLY A 208 1.16 -2.50 27.77
CA GLY A 208 1.50 -3.92 27.67
C GLY A 208 1.93 -4.36 26.27
N THR A 209 2.18 -5.66 26.12
CA THR A 209 2.57 -6.29 24.85
C THR A 209 1.33 -6.82 24.13
N TYR A 210 1.21 -6.46 22.86
CA TYR A 210 0.16 -6.88 21.95
C TYR A 210 0.76 -7.63 20.77
N VAL A 211 -0.05 -8.47 20.12
CA VAL A 211 0.31 -9.19 18.91
C VAL A 211 -0.62 -8.76 17.78
N LEU A 212 -0.04 -8.36 16.65
CA LEU A 212 -0.74 -8.18 15.38
C LEU A 212 -0.65 -9.47 14.55
N THR A 213 -1.77 -9.83 13.93
CA THR A 213 -1.83 -10.72 12.77
C THR A 213 -2.65 -10.05 11.67
N ALA A 214 -2.24 -10.21 10.41
CA ALA A 214 -3.00 -9.75 9.26
C ALA A 214 -3.42 -10.96 8.40
N LYS A 215 -4.62 -10.92 7.81
CA LYS A 215 -5.16 -11.98 6.96
C LYS A 215 -5.70 -11.38 5.66
N LEU A 216 -5.44 -12.06 4.54
CA LEU A 216 -5.99 -11.76 3.22
C LEU A 216 -6.64 -13.02 2.63
N GLY A 217 -7.95 -12.99 2.41
CA GLY A 217 -8.68 -14.22 2.06
C GLY A 217 -8.51 -15.24 3.18
N GLU A 218 -8.01 -16.44 2.90
CA GLU A 218 -7.62 -17.41 3.95
C GLU A 218 -6.18 -17.26 4.47
N THR A 219 -5.29 -16.67 3.66
CA THR A 219 -3.86 -16.54 3.95
C THR A 219 -3.61 -15.65 5.18
N THR A 220 -3.00 -16.22 6.23
CA THR A 220 -2.76 -15.51 7.50
C THR A 220 -1.27 -15.29 7.74
N SER A 221 -0.89 -14.10 8.21
CA SER A 221 0.49 -13.74 8.49
C SER A 221 1.05 -14.41 9.75
N GLY A 222 2.39 -14.40 9.87
CA GLY A 222 3.05 -14.58 11.16
C GLY A 222 2.61 -13.55 12.21
N LYS A 223 2.82 -13.88 13.49
CA LYS A 223 2.51 -13.04 14.65
C LYS A 223 3.57 -11.97 14.87
N VAL A 224 3.16 -10.70 15.00
CA VAL A 224 4.07 -9.56 15.19
C VAL A 224 3.83 -8.89 16.55
N PRO A 225 4.77 -8.99 17.51
CA PRO A 225 4.64 -8.32 18.80
C PRO A 225 4.94 -6.81 18.68
N PHE A 226 4.17 -6.00 19.42
CA PHE A 226 4.42 -4.56 19.61
C PHE A 226 3.96 -4.13 21.02
N VAL A 227 4.52 -3.02 21.52
CA VAL A 227 4.29 -2.57 22.91
C VAL A 227 3.55 -1.23 22.96
N LEU A 228 2.41 -1.20 23.66
CA LEU A 228 1.78 0.05 24.08
C LEU A 228 2.37 0.49 25.43
N LYS A 229 2.83 1.74 25.49
CA LYS A 229 3.09 2.47 26.74
C LYS A 229 1.91 3.41 27.03
#